data_AF-A0A966SH34-F1
#
_entry.id   AF-A0A966SH34-F1
#
_cell.length_a   1.000
_cell.length_b   1.000
_cell.length_c   1.000
_cell.angle_alpha   90.00
_cell.angle_beta   90.00
_cell.angle_gamma   90.00
#
_symmetry.space_group_name_H-M   'P 1'
#
loop_
_entity.id
_entity.type
_entity.pdbx_description
1 polymer ?
#
loop_
_entity_poly.entity_id
_entity_poly.type
_entity_poly.pdbx_seq_one_letter_code
_entity_poly.pdbx_strand_id
1 'polypeptide(L)'
;MEKLLDHTLQRQLADQNAKIDKLTALIEKMTVGQLVQTTPCQQILQPINAPSTVNNAPVTNTTIVVNAWDGDHRIGVELAHIMAAFAENAKLREYARLGDHELTDPEIAPPYVTELLMDLTKRAHATPEARNIYLNPRRADQALVHKNSGQWEVLPLAEATRLLFDGVAATIHRTTMSADERRQLPLEAQNALSIAGMLYDDEPEEYARRAKAPMMAHLENCRTTTIVET
;
A
#
# COMPACT_ATOMS: atom_id res chain seq x y z
N MET A 1 43.05 27.69 8.85
CA MET A 1 41.79 27.11 8.35
C MET A 1 41.45 25.78 9.01
N GLU A 2 42.42 24.98 9.48
CA GLU A 2 42.16 23.70 10.16
C GLU A 2 41.31 23.80 11.44
N LYS A 3 41.59 24.78 12.31
CA LYS A 3 40.84 24.96 13.57
C LYS A 3 39.34 25.22 13.43
N LEU A 4 38.90 25.67 12.24
CA LEU A 4 37.48 25.98 11.96
C LEU A 4 36.70 24.73 11.52
N LEU A 5 37.39 23.77 10.88
CA LEU A 5 36.81 22.48 10.52
C LEU A 5 36.59 21.61 11.76
N ASP A 6 37.56 21.58 12.68
CA ASP A 6 37.47 20.80 13.91
C ASP A 6 36.29 21.24 14.79
N HIS A 7 36.08 22.55 14.93
CA HIS A 7 34.96 23.07 15.72
C HIS A 7 33.59 22.76 15.09
N THR A 8 33.53 22.65 13.76
CA THR A 8 32.30 22.32 13.04
C THR A 8 31.97 20.84 13.18
N LEU A 9 32.98 19.97 13.06
CA LEU A 9 32.86 18.52 13.29
C LEU A 9 32.47 18.20 14.74
N GLN A 10 33.07 18.89 15.71
CA GLN A 10 32.78 18.67 17.11
C GLN A 10 31.35 19.08 17.48
N ARG A 11 30.81 20.13 16.82
CA ARG A 11 29.40 20.53 16.95
C ARG A 11 28.45 19.51 16.32
N GLN A 12 28.78 18.99 15.14
CA GLN A 12 27.99 17.95 14.50
C GLN A 12 27.93 16.65 15.33
N LEU A 13 29.05 16.25 15.94
CA LEU A 13 29.10 15.10 16.84
C LEU A 13 28.25 15.30 18.09
N ALA A 14 28.28 16.50 18.69
CA ALA A 14 27.43 16.82 19.84
C ALA A 14 25.93 16.77 19.49
N ASP A 15 25.55 17.31 18.32
CA ASP A 15 24.16 17.27 17.85
C ASP A 15 23.70 15.85 17.52
N GLN A 16 24.60 14.99 17.00
CA GLN A 16 24.29 13.57 16.78
C GLN A 16 24.11 12.81 18.09
N ASN A 17 24.98 13.02 19.08
CA ASN A 17 24.84 12.37 20.39
C ASN A 17 23.54 12.77 21.09
N ALA A 18 23.15 14.05 21.02
CA ALA A 18 21.88 14.51 21.57
C ALA A 18 20.65 13.88 20.90
N LYS A 19 20.74 13.52 19.60
CA LYS A 19 19.68 12.78 18.90
C LYS A 19 19.62 11.31 19.32
N ILE A 20 20.79 10.69 19.55
CA ILE A 20 20.88 9.31 20.04
C ILE A 20 20.26 9.19 21.43
N ASP A 21 20.58 10.09 22.36
CA ASP A 21 20.02 10.07 23.72
C ASP A 21 18.49 10.21 23.71
N LYS A 22 17.95 11.05 22.83
CA LYS A 22 16.50 11.20 22.64
C LYS A 22 15.85 9.93 22.11
N LEU A 23 16.48 9.23 21.18
CA LEU A 23 15.98 7.96 20.65
C LEU A 23 16.01 6.86 21.72
N THR A 24 17.11 6.76 22.49
CA THR A 24 17.24 5.81 23.61
C THR A 24 16.14 6.04 24.65
N ALA A 25 15.87 7.28 25.04
CA ALA A 25 14.81 7.63 25.98
C ALA A 25 13.40 7.31 25.44
N LEU A 26 13.21 7.34 24.11
CA LEU A 26 11.93 7.00 23.48
C LEU A 26 11.71 5.48 23.47
N ILE A 27 12.78 4.71 23.25
CA ILE A 27 12.77 3.25 23.32
C ILE A 27 12.46 2.78 24.75
N GLU A 28 13.09 3.34 25.78
CA GLU A 28 12.82 3.00 27.18
C GLU A 28 11.37 3.29 27.59
N LYS A 29 10.76 4.35 27.05
CA LYS A 29 9.34 4.65 27.29
C LYS A 29 8.40 3.66 26.63
N MET A 30 8.80 3.01 25.54
CA MET A 30 7.98 2.02 24.84
C MET A 30 8.07 0.63 25.47
N THR A 31 9.15 0.29 26.17
CA THR A 31 9.36 -1.06 26.74
C THR A 31 8.74 -1.29 28.13
N VAL A 32 8.24 -0.27 28.82
CA VAL A 32 7.68 -0.41 30.18
C VAL A 32 6.14 -0.62 30.20
N GLY A 33 5.49 -0.72 29.04
CA GLY A 33 4.02 -0.66 28.90
C GLY A 33 3.23 -1.97 28.82
N GLN A 34 3.83 -3.17 28.88
CA GLN A 34 3.07 -4.43 28.75
C GLN A 34 3.49 -5.51 29.76
N LEU A 35 2.87 -5.46 30.94
CA LEU A 35 2.67 -6.64 31.79
C LEU A 35 1.17 -6.77 32.03
N VAL A 36 0.49 -7.61 31.24
CA VAL A 36 -0.90 -7.99 31.50
C VAL A 36 -0.91 -9.39 32.11
N GLN A 37 -1.57 -9.45 33.27
CA GLN A 37 -1.75 -10.59 34.15
C GLN A 37 -2.38 -11.80 33.45
N THR A 38 -1.79 -12.98 33.65
CA THR A 38 -2.44 -14.27 33.40
C THR A 38 -3.13 -14.75 34.68
N THR A 39 -4.45 -14.94 34.62
CA THR A 39 -5.23 -15.66 35.65
C THR A 39 -5.80 -16.93 35.03
N PRO A 40 -5.75 -18.10 35.69
CA PRO A 40 -6.13 -19.38 35.09
C PRO A 40 -7.63 -19.68 35.28
N CYS A 41 -8.29 -20.17 34.24
CA CYS A 41 -9.59 -20.84 34.38
C CYS A 41 -9.51 -22.29 33.89
N GLN A 42 -10.22 -23.12 34.65
CA GLN A 42 -10.06 -24.56 34.79
C GLN A 42 -10.63 -25.38 33.63
N GLN A 43 -10.09 -26.59 33.52
CA GLN A 43 -10.51 -27.69 32.66
C GLN A 43 -11.97 -28.10 32.89
N ILE A 44 -12.68 -28.39 31.79
CA ILE A 44 -13.75 -29.39 31.78
C ILE A 44 -13.45 -30.36 30.62
N LEU A 45 -13.22 -31.63 31.00
CA LEU A 45 -13.13 -32.81 30.15
C LEU A 45 -14.49 -33.11 29.49
N GLN A 46 -14.50 -33.52 28.22
CA GLN A 46 -15.27 -34.68 27.72
C GLN A 46 -14.84 -35.08 26.29
N PRO A 47 -15.12 -36.34 25.85
CA PRO A 47 -14.16 -37.16 25.10
C PRO A 47 -14.31 -37.18 23.57
N ILE A 48 -13.23 -37.69 22.99
CA ILE A 48 -12.85 -37.89 21.59
C ILE A 48 -13.83 -38.77 20.80
N ASN A 49 -14.10 -38.39 19.54
CA ASN A 49 -14.43 -39.33 18.46
C ASN A 49 -13.76 -38.91 17.13
N ALA A 50 -12.63 -39.56 16.84
CA ALA A 50 -12.09 -39.98 15.54
C ALA A 50 -11.65 -38.94 14.47
N PRO A 51 -10.69 -39.31 13.59
CA PRO A 51 -9.65 -38.41 13.10
C PRO A 51 -9.90 -37.89 11.68
N SER A 52 -9.45 -36.67 11.41
CA SER A 52 -9.12 -36.21 10.06
C SER A 52 -7.77 -35.52 10.16
N THR A 53 -6.73 -36.26 9.79
CA THR A 53 -5.37 -35.74 9.63
C THR A 53 -5.37 -34.71 8.49
N VAL A 54 -5.58 -33.45 8.85
CA VAL A 54 -5.30 -32.32 7.96
C VAL A 54 -3.87 -31.87 8.26
N ASN A 55 -3.01 -31.97 7.25
CA ASN A 55 -1.61 -31.57 7.17
C ASN A 55 -1.14 -30.59 8.27
N ASN A 56 -0.44 -31.12 9.28
CA ASN A 56 0.51 -30.37 10.09
C ASN A 56 1.82 -30.22 9.29
N ALA A 57 1.79 -29.42 8.23
CA ALA A 57 3.03 -28.85 7.73
C ALA A 57 3.48 -27.76 8.73
N PRO A 58 4.78 -27.66 9.04
CA PRO A 58 5.28 -26.59 9.89
C PRO A 58 4.99 -25.25 9.22
N VAL A 59 4.09 -24.47 9.81
CA VAL A 59 3.93 -23.06 9.45
C VAL A 59 5.20 -22.37 9.93
N THR A 60 6.15 -22.17 9.02
CA THR A 60 7.26 -21.26 9.22
C THR A 60 6.65 -19.87 9.39
N ASN A 61 6.58 -19.40 10.64
CA ASN A 61 6.20 -18.03 10.97
C ASN A 61 7.32 -17.10 10.49
N THR A 62 7.37 -16.84 9.19
CA THR A 62 8.05 -15.67 8.67
C THR A 62 7.22 -14.48 9.12
N THR A 63 7.69 -13.76 10.13
CA THR A 63 7.06 -12.50 10.56
C THR A 63 7.25 -11.48 9.45
N ILE A 64 6.33 -11.47 8.48
CA ILE A 64 6.30 -10.44 7.44
C ILE A 64 5.87 -9.15 8.13
N VAL A 65 6.77 -8.17 8.17
CA VAL A 65 6.43 -6.82 8.61
C VAL A 65 5.60 -6.21 7.48
N VAL A 66 4.28 -6.15 7.69
CA VAL A 66 3.33 -5.61 6.73
C VAL A 66 3.18 -4.12 6.96
N ASN A 67 3.29 -3.32 5.90
CA ASN A 67 3.01 -1.88 5.98
C ASN A 67 1.57 -1.65 6.48
N ALA A 68 1.41 -0.79 7.47
CA ALA A 68 0.11 -0.46 8.04
C ALA A 68 -0.68 0.52 7.16
N TRP A 69 -2.01 0.38 7.11
CA TRP A 69 -2.92 1.43 6.64
C TRP A 69 -3.04 2.56 7.66
N ASP A 70 -2.57 3.76 7.34
CA ASP A 70 -2.52 4.91 8.26
C ASP A 70 -3.29 6.16 7.77
N GLY A 71 -4.57 6.01 7.44
CA GLY A 71 -5.35 7.15 6.96
C GLY A 71 -5.01 7.47 5.51
N ASP A 72 -3.99 8.31 5.28
CA ASP A 72 -3.60 8.81 3.95
C ASP A 72 -2.61 7.90 3.21
N HIS A 73 -1.72 7.16 3.90
CA HIS A 73 -0.78 6.23 3.23
C HIS A 73 -1.38 4.85 3.16
N ARG A 74 -2.32 4.73 2.23
CA ARG A 74 -3.02 3.47 1.99
C ARG A 74 -2.26 2.51 1.09
N ILE A 75 -1.30 3.02 0.33
CA ILE A 75 -0.50 2.26 -0.61
C ILE A 75 0.79 3.02 -0.91
N GLY A 76 1.91 2.31 -1.02
CA GLY A 76 3.22 2.89 -1.32
C GLY A 76 3.43 3.14 -2.81
N VAL A 77 2.74 4.11 -3.39
CA VAL A 77 2.99 4.54 -4.78
C VAL A 77 4.09 5.59 -4.82
N GLU A 78 5.11 5.35 -5.62
CA GLU A 78 6.25 6.22 -5.83
C GLU A 78 6.26 6.77 -7.26
N LEU A 79 7.02 7.85 -7.50
CA LEU A 79 7.17 8.43 -8.84
C LEU A 79 7.67 7.39 -9.88
N ALA A 80 8.56 6.49 -9.46
CA ALA A 80 9.04 5.40 -10.31
C ALA A 80 7.91 4.49 -10.81
N HIS A 81 6.89 4.23 -9.99
CA HIS A 81 5.71 3.45 -10.41
C HIS A 81 4.92 4.18 -11.48
N ILE A 82 4.75 5.51 -11.34
CA ILE A 82 4.04 6.35 -12.33
C ILE A 82 4.80 6.39 -13.65
N MET A 83 6.11 6.62 -13.60
CA MET A 83 6.95 6.62 -14.79
C MET A 83 6.87 5.27 -15.51
N ALA A 84 6.99 4.16 -14.78
CA ALA A 84 6.93 2.83 -15.35
C ALA A 84 5.54 2.50 -15.91
N ALA A 85 4.46 2.97 -15.28
CA ALA A 85 3.09 2.80 -15.78
C ALA A 85 2.94 3.41 -17.19
N PHE A 86 3.37 4.66 -17.38
CA PHE A 86 3.33 5.30 -18.70
C PHE A 86 4.42 4.81 -19.65
N ALA A 87 5.52 4.24 -19.17
CA ALA A 87 6.56 3.70 -20.04
C ALA A 87 6.20 2.31 -20.59
N GLU A 88 5.57 1.45 -19.79
CA GLU A 88 5.43 0.02 -20.06
C GLU A 88 4.01 -0.37 -20.46
N ASN A 89 2.97 0.27 -19.90
CA ASN A 89 1.58 -0.07 -20.17
C ASN A 89 1.10 0.61 -21.47
N ALA A 90 0.81 -0.18 -22.50
CA ALA A 90 0.41 0.33 -23.82
C ALA A 90 -0.88 1.17 -23.77
N LYS A 91 -1.84 0.78 -22.92
CA LYS A 91 -3.11 1.48 -22.77
C LYS A 91 -2.91 2.84 -22.09
N LEU A 92 -1.99 2.94 -21.14
CA LEU A 92 -1.66 4.22 -20.50
C LEU A 92 -0.83 5.14 -21.41
N ARG A 93 0.00 4.57 -22.30
CA ARG A 93 0.64 5.34 -23.39
C ARG A 93 -0.37 5.92 -24.37
N GLU A 94 -1.42 5.18 -24.67
CA GLU A 94 -2.53 5.65 -25.51
C GLU A 94 -3.30 6.76 -24.79
N TYR A 95 -3.64 6.56 -23.52
CA TYR A 95 -4.28 7.58 -22.69
C TYR A 95 -3.52 8.91 -22.68
N ALA A 96 -2.20 8.86 -22.50
CA ALA A 96 -1.35 10.06 -22.51
C ALA A 96 -1.41 10.83 -23.84
N ARG A 97 -1.77 10.18 -24.94
CA ARG A 97 -1.80 10.78 -26.29
C ARG A 97 -3.19 11.23 -26.73
N LEU A 98 -4.23 10.99 -25.91
CA LEU A 98 -5.57 11.49 -26.18
C LEU A 98 -5.58 13.03 -26.19
N GLY A 99 -6.46 13.61 -27.01
CA GLY A 99 -6.69 15.04 -26.99
C GLY A 99 -7.37 15.49 -25.69
N ASP A 100 -7.24 16.77 -25.34
CA ASP A 100 -7.80 17.34 -24.10
C ASP A 100 -9.30 17.04 -23.92
N HIS A 101 -10.07 17.03 -25.01
CA HIS A 101 -11.48 16.69 -24.97
C HIS A 101 -11.72 15.23 -24.56
N GLU A 102 -10.99 14.30 -25.19
CA GLU A 102 -11.09 12.86 -24.95
C GLU A 102 -10.59 12.47 -23.56
N LEU A 103 -9.61 13.19 -23.01
CA LEU A 103 -9.11 13.00 -21.64
C LEU A 103 -10.19 13.23 -20.58
N THR A 104 -11.19 14.05 -20.87
CA THR A 104 -12.30 14.39 -19.96
C THR A 104 -13.63 13.77 -20.36
N ASP A 105 -13.67 13.03 -21.47
CA ASP A 105 -14.92 12.46 -21.99
C ASP A 105 -15.35 11.25 -21.11
N PRO A 106 -16.57 11.27 -20.55
CA PRO A 106 -17.05 10.22 -19.65
C PRO A 106 -17.25 8.85 -20.34
N GLU A 107 -17.32 8.80 -21.66
CA GLU A 107 -17.42 7.54 -22.41
C GLU A 107 -16.05 6.99 -22.80
N ILE A 108 -15.00 7.83 -22.82
CA ILE A 108 -13.65 7.47 -23.28
C ILE A 108 -12.66 7.31 -22.13
N ALA A 109 -12.60 8.26 -21.21
CA ALA A 109 -11.55 8.35 -20.18
C ALA A 109 -11.66 7.29 -19.06
N PRO A 110 -12.84 6.91 -18.54
CA PRO A 110 -12.91 6.06 -17.35
C PRO A 110 -12.21 4.70 -17.44
N PRO A 111 -12.24 3.97 -18.59
CA PRO A 111 -11.46 2.75 -18.76
C PRO A 111 -9.94 2.93 -18.62
N TYR A 112 -9.41 4.10 -18.96
CA TYR A 112 -7.98 4.42 -18.81
C TYR A 112 -7.64 4.82 -17.38
N VAL A 113 -8.48 5.61 -16.73
CA VAL A 113 -8.32 5.97 -15.32
C VAL A 113 -8.37 4.72 -14.43
N THR A 114 -9.33 3.82 -14.68
CA THR A 114 -9.40 2.52 -13.98
C THR A 114 -8.14 1.68 -14.21
N GLU A 115 -7.61 1.67 -15.43
CA GLU A 115 -6.37 0.97 -15.76
C GLU A 115 -5.19 1.56 -14.98
N LEU A 116 -5.07 2.90 -14.94
CA LEU A 116 -3.99 3.59 -14.24
C LEU A 116 -4.00 3.25 -12.74
N LEU A 117 -5.16 3.35 -12.09
CA LEU A 117 -5.32 3.05 -10.67
C LEU A 117 -4.96 1.58 -10.37
N MET A 118 -5.39 0.65 -11.22
CA MET A 118 -5.04 -0.77 -11.10
C MET A 118 -3.56 -1.06 -11.35
N ASP A 119 -2.94 -0.45 -12.37
CA ASP A 119 -1.54 -0.65 -12.72
C ASP A 119 -0.63 -0.15 -11.60
N LEU A 120 -0.89 1.06 -11.07
CA LEU A 120 -0.15 1.61 -9.93
C LEU A 120 -0.31 0.75 -8.68
N THR A 121 -1.52 0.23 -8.44
CA THR A 121 -1.76 -0.70 -7.32
C THR A 121 -0.95 -1.98 -7.46
N LYS A 122 -0.92 -2.58 -8.66
CA LYS A 122 -0.14 -3.79 -8.93
C LYS A 122 1.35 -3.58 -8.72
N ARG A 123 1.88 -2.44 -9.18
CA ARG A 123 3.30 -2.07 -9.02
C ARG A 123 3.67 -1.89 -7.55
N ALA A 124 2.86 -1.17 -6.79
CA ALA A 124 3.08 -1.02 -5.36
C ALA A 124 2.95 -2.36 -4.60
N HIS A 125 2.14 -3.29 -5.10
CA HIS A 125 2.01 -4.65 -4.54
C HIS A 125 3.03 -5.66 -5.12
N ALA A 126 3.99 -5.24 -5.95
CA ALA A 126 4.99 -6.16 -6.49
C ALA A 126 5.75 -6.88 -5.35
N THR A 127 6.11 -6.12 -4.32
CA THR A 127 6.78 -6.59 -3.11
C THR A 127 5.77 -7.11 -2.08
N PRO A 128 5.85 -8.38 -1.63
CA PRO A 128 4.92 -8.95 -0.65
C PRO A 128 4.79 -8.16 0.66
N GLU A 129 5.89 -7.59 1.15
CA GLU A 129 5.96 -6.81 2.40
C GLU A 129 5.19 -5.48 2.30
N ALA A 130 5.05 -4.96 1.09
CA ALA A 130 4.30 -3.73 0.82
C ALA A 130 2.78 -3.96 0.75
N ARG A 131 2.32 -5.22 0.73
CA ARG A 131 0.90 -5.58 0.59
C ARG A 131 0.22 -5.51 1.95
N ASN A 132 -0.64 -4.51 2.11
CA ASN A 132 -1.43 -4.32 3.32
C ASN A 132 -2.87 -4.84 3.20
N ILE A 133 -3.19 -5.50 2.09
CA ILE A 133 -4.52 -6.02 1.75
C ILE A 133 -4.43 -7.40 1.11
N TYR A 134 -5.35 -8.29 1.52
CA TYR A 134 -5.49 -9.64 0.98
C TYR A 134 -6.96 -9.98 0.75
N LEU A 135 -7.24 -10.91 -0.16
CA LEU A 135 -8.61 -11.43 -0.31
C LEU A 135 -8.97 -12.30 0.90
N ASN A 136 -10.19 -12.18 1.41
CA ASN A 136 -10.65 -13.03 2.50
C ASN A 136 -10.84 -14.47 1.98
N PRO A 137 -10.15 -15.49 2.55
CA PRO A 137 -10.19 -16.86 2.04
C PRO A 137 -11.57 -17.53 2.18
N ARG A 138 -12.48 -16.97 2.99
CA ARG A 138 -13.83 -17.50 3.21
C ARG A 138 -14.89 -16.81 2.36
N ARG A 139 -14.64 -15.58 1.88
CA ARG A 139 -15.61 -14.75 1.18
C ARG A 139 -14.92 -13.86 0.15
N ALA A 140 -15.11 -14.17 -1.14
CA ALA A 140 -14.46 -13.45 -2.24
C ALA A 140 -14.94 -11.99 -2.42
N ASP A 141 -16.03 -11.58 -1.76
CA ASP A 141 -16.50 -10.20 -1.74
C ASP A 141 -15.95 -9.38 -0.56
N GLN A 142 -15.01 -9.94 0.20
CA GLN A 142 -14.38 -9.27 1.34
C GLN A 142 -12.85 -9.28 1.21
N ALA A 143 -12.23 -8.25 1.78
CA ALA A 143 -10.79 -8.13 1.91
C ALA A 143 -10.38 -8.07 3.38
N LEU A 144 -9.22 -8.64 3.70
CA LEU A 144 -8.51 -8.47 4.95
C LEU A 144 -7.55 -7.30 4.77
N VAL A 145 -7.63 -6.31 5.65
CA VAL A 145 -6.76 -5.13 5.58
C VAL A 145 -6.02 -4.90 6.89
N HIS A 146 -4.72 -4.64 6.79
CA HIS A 146 -3.84 -4.42 7.93
C HIS A 146 -3.84 -2.94 8.34
N LYS A 147 -4.47 -2.60 9.46
CA LYS A 147 -4.55 -1.23 9.98
C LYS A 147 -3.29 -0.83 10.76
N ASN A 148 -3.08 0.48 10.93
CA ASN A 148 -2.02 1.04 11.78
C ASN A 148 -2.14 0.69 13.28
N SER A 149 -3.31 0.22 13.72
CA SER A 149 -3.44 -0.38 15.05
C SER A 149 -2.70 -1.73 15.20
N GLY A 150 -2.11 -2.26 14.12
CA GLY A 150 -1.52 -3.60 14.07
C GLY A 150 -2.59 -4.71 13.98
N GLN A 151 -3.85 -4.35 13.74
CA GLN A 151 -4.95 -5.29 13.63
C GLN A 151 -5.38 -5.50 12.18
N TRP A 152 -5.81 -6.73 11.88
CA TRP A 152 -6.46 -7.07 10.63
C TRP A 152 -7.96 -6.83 10.74
N GLU A 153 -8.50 -6.06 9.80
CA GLU A 153 -9.94 -5.78 9.70
C GLU A 153 -10.51 -6.40 8.43
N VAL A 154 -11.77 -6.86 8.50
CA VAL A 154 -12.51 -7.35 7.34
C VAL A 154 -13.34 -6.21 6.78
N LEU A 155 -13.12 -5.86 5.51
CA LEU A 155 -13.94 -4.88 4.79
C LEU A 155 -14.60 -5.50 3.56
N PRO A 156 -15.73 -4.94 3.07
CA PRO A 156 -16.22 -5.21 1.73
C PRO A 156 -15.12 -4.92 0.69
N LEU A 157 -14.96 -5.80 -0.31
CA LEU A 157 -13.92 -5.65 -1.34
C LEU A 157 -14.05 -4.32 -2.08
N ALA A 158 -15.28 -3.88 -2.38
CA ALA A 158 -15.53 -2.60 -3.05
C ALA A 158 -15.04 -1.42 -2.21
N GLU A 159 -15.29 -1.43 -0.91
CA GLU A 159 -14.81 -0.40 0.00
C GLU A 159 -13.29 -0.44 0.09
N ALA A 160 -12.68 -1.60 0.28
CA ALA A 160 -11.22 -1.72 0.35
C ALA A 160 -10.53 -1.26 -0.94
N THR A 161 -11.15 -1.55 -2.11
CA THR A 161 -10.68 -1.09 -3.42
C THR A 161 -10.75 0.44 -3.53
N ARG A 162 -11.89 1.04 -3.15
CA ARG A 162 -12.04 2.51 -3.09
C ARG A 162 -10.98 3.10 -2.19
N LEU A 163 -10.77 2.53 -1.01
CA LEU A 163 -9.79 3.05 -0.07
C LEU A 163 -8.36 2.98 -0.63
N LEU A 164 -7.98 1.90 -1.32
CA LEU A 164 -6.69 1.85 -2.02
C LEU A 164 -6.56 2.92 -3.09
N PHE A 165 -7.61 3.09 -3.91
CA PHE A 165 -7.61 4.09 -4.97
C PHE A 165 -7.52 5.52 -4.42
N ASP A 166 -8.13 5.83 -3.28
CA ASP A 166 -7.92 7.12 -2.60
C ASP A 166 -6.43 7.38 -2.31
N GLY A 167 -5.68 6.35 -1.88
CA GLY A 167 -4.24 6.46 -1.63
C GLY A 167 -3.42 6.63 -2.91
N VAL A 168 -3.84 5.97 -4.00
CA VAL A 168 -3.25 6.18 -5.33
C VAL A 168 -3.52 7.61 -5.79
N ALA A 169 -4.75 8.09 -5.70
CA ALA A 169 -5.17 9.44 -6.08
C ALA A 169 -4.40 10.50 -5.26
N ALA A 170 -4.27 10.33 -3.94
CA ALA A 170 -3.46 11.22 -3.10
C ALA A 170 -2.00 11.33 -3.61
N THR A 171 -1.41 10.21 -4.04
CA THR A 171 -0.08 10.21 -4.67
C THR A 171 -0.08 10.94 -6.01
N ILE A 172 -1.10 10.72 -6.85
CA ILE A 172 -1.28 11.43 -8.13
C ILE A 172 -1.33 12.95 -7.89
N HIS A 173 -2.11 13.43 -6.92
CA HIS A 173 -2.18 14.85 -6.58
C HIS A 173 -0.85 15.39 -6.08
N ARG A 174 -0.18 14.67 -5.18
CA ARG A 174 1.16 15.06 -4.69
C ARG A 174 2.14 15.25 -5.84
N THR A 175 2.20 14.29 -6.76
CA THR A 175 3.12 14.34 -7.90
C THR A 175 2.76 15.42 -8.91
N THR A 176 1.48 15.68 -9.16
CA THR A 176 1.04 16.74 -10.08
C THR A 176 1.22 18.15 -9.51
N MET A 177 1.17 18.30 -8.18
CA MET A 177 1.44 19.56 -7.47
C MET A 177 2.94 19.81 -7.23
N SER A 178 3.76 18.76 -7.16
CA SER A 178 5.21 18.87 -7.01
C SER A 178 5.89 19.24 -8.34
N ALA A 179 6.46 20.43 -8.43
CA ALA A 179 7.16 20.87 -9.65
C ALA A 179 8.34 19.96 -10.01
N ASP A 180 9.05 19.43 -9.00
CA ASP A 180 10.24 18.61 -9.20
C ASP A 180 9.90 17.17 -9.62
N GLU A 181 8.85 16.57 -9.05
CA GLU A 181 8.38 15.25 -9.47
C GLU A 181 7.70 15.34 -10.85
N ARG A 182 6.84 16.34 -11.05
CA ARG A 182 6.10 16.51 -12.30
C ARG A 182 7.01 16.67 -13.52
N ARG A 183 8.11 17.43 -13.39
CA ARG A 183 9.07 17.65 -14.49
C ARG A 183 9.80 16.39 -14.94
N GLN A 184 9.81 15.34 -14.14
CA GLN A 184 10.42 14.05 -14.52
C GLN A 184 9.51 13.22 -15.43
N LEU A 185 8.21 13.56 -15.51
CA LEU A 185 7.26 12.89 -16.38
C LEU A 185 7.26 13.53 -17.79
N PRO A 186 7.06 12.75 -18.86
CA PRO A 186 6.74 13.29 -20.18
C PRO A 186 5.53 14.23 -20.12
N LEU A 187 5.49 15.27 -20.95
CA LEU A 187 4.45 16.31 -20.90
C LEU A 187 3.04 15.72 -21.06
N GLU A 188 2.91 14.78 -21.99
CA GLU A 188 1.69 14.03 -22.27
C GLU A 188 1.20 13.25 -21.04
N ALA A 189 2.14 12.63 -20.30
CA ALA A 189 1.83 11.91 -19.08
C ALA A 189 1.45 12.86 -17.93
N GLN A 190 2.02 14.07 -17.85
CA GLN A 190 1.65 15.07 -16.84
C GLN A 190 0.18 15.46 -16.94
N ASN A 191 -0.29 15.75 -18.16
CA ASN A 191 -1.68 16.14 -18.40
C ASN A 191 -2.64 14.98 -18.08
N ALA A 192 -2.38 13.80 -18.64
CA ALA A 192 -3.21 12.63 -18.42
C ALA A 192 -3.29 12.22 -16.93
N LEU A 193 -2.17 12.30 -16.21
CA LEU A 193 -2.10 12.04 -14.78
C LEU A 193 -2.94 13.04 -13.97
N SER A 194 -2.86 14.33 -14.31
CA SER A 194 -3.65 15.38 -13.65
C SER A 194 -5.16 15.19 -13.87
N ILE A 195 -5.57 14.88 -15.09
CA ILE A 195 -6.99 14.65 -15.41
C ILE A 195 -7.50 13.36 -14.77
N ALA A 196 -6.69 12.30 -14.74
CA ALA A 196 -7.08 11.05 -14.09
C ALA A 196 -7.37 11.22 -12.59
N GLY A 197 -6.58 12.03 -11.88
CA GLY A 197 -6.84 12.37 -10.49
C GLY A 197 -8.19 13.09 -10.33
N MET A 198 -8.43 14.11 -11.15
CA MET A 198 -9.69 14.87 -11.13
C MET A 198 -10.91 14.00 -11.41
N LEU A 199 -10.88 13.17 -12.46
CA LEU A 199 -11.99 12.29 -12.81
C LEU A 199 -12.27 11.26 -11.71
N TYR A 200 -11.22 10.73 -11.07
CA TYR A 200 -11.40 9.82 -9.94
C TYR A 200 -12.12 10.50 -8.76
N ASP A 201 -11.74 11.74 -8.44
CA ASP A 201 -12.34 12.49 -7.32
C ASP A 201 -13.84 12.76 -7.51
N ASP A 202 -14.31 12.87 -8.76
CA ASP A 202 -15.72 13.08 -9.07
C ASP A 202 -16.58 11.84 -8.79
N GLU A 203 -16.08 10.63 -9.05
CA GLU A 203 -16.85 9.38 -8.94
C GLU A 203 -16.05 8.18 -8.37
N PRO A 204 -15.49 8.27 -7.14
CA PRO A 204 -14.57 7.25 -6.62
C PRO A 204 -15.23 5.87 -6.46
N GLU A 205 -16.51 5.81 -6.11
CA GLU A 205 -17.27 4.57 -6.02
C GLU A 205 -17.43 3.86 -7.37
N GLU A 206 -17.53 4.63 -8.46
CA GLU A 206 -17.69 4.09 -9.81
C GLU A 206 -16.43 3.37 -10.27
N TYR A 207 -15.26 3.98 -10.02
CA TYR A 207 -13.97 3.37 -10.31
C TYR A 207 -13.74 2.11 -9.48
N ALA A 208 -14.08 2.12 -8.19
CA ALA A 208 -14.02 0.94 -7.35
C ALA A 208 -14.94 -0.20 -7.86
N ARG A 209 -16.15 0.16 -8.32
CA ARG A 209 -17.11 -0.78 -8.91
C ARG A 209 -16.56 -1.42 -10.19
N ARG A 210 -16.00 -0.62 -11.10
CA ARG A 210 -15.36 -1.08 -12.36
C ARG A 210 -14.15 -1.97 -12.08
N ALA A 211 -13.39 -1.64 -11.04
CA ALA A 211 -12.20 -2.39 -10.66
C ALA A 211 -12.48 -3.67 -9.85
N LYS A 212 -13.73 -3.96 -9.47
CA LYS A 212 -14.05 -5.11 -8.59
C LYS A 212 -13.48 -6.44 -9.10
N ALA A 213 -13.74 -6.79 -10.35
CA ALA A 213 -13.26 -8.04 -10.94
C ALA A 213 -11.72 -8.08 -11.08
N PRO A 214 -11.05 -7.07 -11.68
CA PRO A 214 -9.59 -7.09 -11.78
C PRO A 214 -8.88 -6.99 -10.43
N MET A 215 -9.45 -6.30 -9.43
CA MET A 215 -8.90 -6.25 -8.07
C MET A 215 -8.98 -7.62 -7.40
N MET A 216 -10.13 -8.29 -7.47
CA MET A 216 -10.27 -9.65 -6.94
C MET A 216 -9.24 -10.61 -7.56
N ALA A 217 -9.07 -10.56 -8.88
CA ALA A 217 -8.07 -11.38 -9.58
C ALA A 217 -6.63 -11.04 -9.15
N HIS A 218 -6.31 -9.75 -9.00
CA HIS A 218 -5.01 -9.31 -8.50
C HIS A 218 -4.72 -9.86 -7.10
N LEU A 219 -5.65 -9.69 -6.16
CA LEU A 219 -5.47 -10.15 -4.77
C LEU A 219 -5.37 -11.68 -4.67
N GLU A 220 -6.09 -12.42 -5.51
CA GLU A 220 -5.96 -13.87 -5.59
C GLU A 220 -4.57 -14.27 -6.11
N ASN A 221 -4.06 -13.59 -7.14
CA ASN A 221 -2.70 -13.86 -7.64
C ASN A 221 -1.63 -13.55 -6.58
N CYS A 222 -1.81 -12.49 -5.79
CA CYS A 222 -0.90 -12.16 -4.69
C CYS A 222 -0.84 -13.24 -3.60
N ARG A 223 -1.89 -14.04 -3.43
CA ARG A 223 -1.93 -15.15 -2.47
C ARG A 223 -1.08 -16.34 -2.92
N THR A 224 -1.03 -16.59 -4.22
CA THR A 224 -0.38 -17.78 -4.79
C THR A 224 1.15 -17.63 -4.88
N THR A 225 1.67 -16.41 -4.88
CA THR A 225 3.12 -16.13 -5.05
C THR A 225 3.97 -16.43 -3.80
N THR A 226 3.39 -16.82 -2.66
CA THR A 226 4.11 -16.93 -1.37
C THR A 226 4.79 -18.28 -1.11
N ILE A 227 4.92 -19.19 -2.10
CA ILE A 227 5.59 -20.49 -1.88
C ILE A 227 6.68 -20.72 -2.93
N VAL A 228 7.91 -20.35 -2.58
CA VAL A 228 9.11 -20.98 -3.14
C VAL A 228 9.83 -21.62 -1.95
N GLU A 229 9.62 -22.91 -1.77
CA GLU A 229 10.46 -23.74 -0.91
C GLU A 229 11.85 -23.80 -1.54
N THR A 230 12.83 -23.17 -0.89
CA THR A 230 14.26 -23.40 -1.12
C THR A 230 14.85 -24.16 0.04
#